data_AF-A0A536JY64-F1
#
_entry.id   AF-A0A536JY64-F1
#
_cell.length_a   1.000
_cell.length_b   1.000
_cell.length_c   1.000
_cell.angle_alpha   90.00
_cell.angle_beta   90.00
_cell.angle_gamma   90.00
#
_symmetry.space_group_name_H-M   'P 1'
#
loop_
_entity.id
_entity.type
_entity.pdbx_description
1 polymer ?
#
loop_
_entity_poly.entity_id
_entity_poly.type
_entity_poly.pdbx_seq_one_letter_code
_entity_poly.pdbx_strand_id
1 'polypeptide(L)'
;MKLRTLVVSLAILTLTAGAAYAAVRFSVRASEFDPAHTFLVQAQWLDGIGCPTNANVSADGTTTTSHYTDLACATGDSSDSHNQGLLLAKTGPTANFASAGADITGVKGITLTELGYDIRKPGALTRADDRGSHCGAGAPRFNVTASDGVTYDFIGCNSGATPATSEVDGAGWIRLRWGNGTILAFAANGPNAGKIVNISGIQVSSIQIVFDEGQDIGPDNFGLAVLDNVDVNGTLVGSGENAGNNGNKNKKDKNHDNGDNGNHDDKDQGEND
;
A
#
# COMPACT_ATOMS: atom_id res chain seq x y z
N MET A 1 -35.10 -54.88 -38.54
CA MET A 1 -34.26 -53.67 -38.75
C MET A 1 -34.65 -52.62 -37.73
N LYS A 2 -33.67 -52.05 -37.03
CA LYS A 2 -33.82 -51.16 -35.87
C LYS A 2 -34.36 -49.78 -36.29
N LEU A 3 -35.44 -49.31 -35.66
CA LEU A 3 -35.90 -47.92 -35.76
C LEU A 3 -35.16 -47.09 -34.71
N ARG A 4 -34.37 -46.11 -35.16
CA ARG A 4 -33.51 -45.29 -34.29
C ARG A 4 -34.29 -44.11 -33.72
N THR A 5 -34.31 -44.05 -32.40
CA THR A 5 -34.74 -42.92 -31.56
C THR A 5 -33.86 -41.70 -31.83
N LEU A 6 -34.46 -40.52 -32.02
CA LEU A 6 -33.75 -39.24 -32.11
C LEU A 6 -34.27 -38.35 -30.98
N VAL A 7 -33.51 -38.30 -29.89
CA VAL A 7 -33.73 -37.39 -28.77
C VAL A 7 -32.98 -36.10 -29.09
N VAL A 8 -33.71 -34.99 -29.25
CA VAL A 8 -33.11 -33.66 -29.42
C VAL A 8 -32.85 -33.09 -28.03
N SER A 9 -31.58 -33.07 -27.62
CA SER A 9 -31.13 -32.41 -26.40
C SER A 9 -30.98 -30.91 -26.66
N LEU A 10 -31.85 -30.10 -26.07
CA LEU A 10 -31.76 -28.65 -26.08
C LEU A 10 -30.80 -28.20 -24.96
N ALA A 11 -29.55 -27.91 -25.31
CA ALA A 11 -28.58 -27.34 -24.37
C ALA A 11 -28.87 -25.84 -24.19
N ILE A 12 -29.40 -25.47 -23.02
CA ILE A 12 -29.56 -24.08 -22.61
C ILE A 12 -28.19 -23.59 -22.12
N LEU A 13 -27.47 -22.88 -23.00
CA LEU A 13 -26.23 -22.21 -22.65
C LEU A 13 -26.57 -20.89 -21.94
N THR A 14 -26.55 -20.89 -20.61
CA THR A 14 -26.63 -19.66 -19.81
C THR A 14 -25.34 -18.86 -20.02
N LEU A 15 -25.37 -17.88 -20.92
CA LEU A 15 -24.34 -16.84 -20.97
C LEU A 15 -24.50 -15.95 -19.74
N THR A 16 -23.74 -16.24 -18.68
CA THR A 16 -23.49 -15.26 -17.63
C THR A 16 -22.62 -14.17 -18.23
N ALA A 17 -23.25 -13.06 -18.64
CA ALA A 17 -22.54 -11.84 -19.00
C ALA A 17 -21.85 -11.31 -17.73
N GLY A 18 -20.63 -11.76 -17.47
CA GLY A 18 -19.75 -11.09 -16.53
C GLY A 18 -19.46 -9.70 -17.08
N ALA A 19 -19.89 -8.67 -16.38
CA ALA A 19 -19.46 -7.31 -16.69
C ALA A 19 -17.93 -7.27 -16.57
N ALA A 20 -17.23 -7.09 -17.69
CA ALA A 20 -15.82 -6.81 -17.70
C ALA A 20 -15.63 -5.39 -17.15
N TYR A 21 -15.41 -5.27 -15.84
CA TYR A 21 -14.96 -4.02 -15.26
C TYR A 21 -13.54 -3.74 -15.76
N ALA A 22 -13.33 -2.55 -16.35
CA ALA A 22 -11.97 -2.11 -16.64
C ALA A 22 -11.19 -2.04 -15.32
N ALA A 23 -10.02 -2.68 -15.26
CA ALA A 23 -9.16 -2.64 -14.10
C ALA A 23 -8.87 -1.18 -13.72
N VAL A 24 -9.05 -0.85 -12.44
CA VAL A 24 -8.75 0.49 -11.92
C VAL A 24 -7.26 0.73 -12.08
N ARG A 25 -6.85 1.87 -12.64
CA ARG A 25 -5.44 2.27 -12.67
C ARG A 25 -5.23 3.31 -11.59
N PHE A 26 -4.45 2.96 -10.58
CA PHE A 26 -4.13 3.84 -9.48
C PHE A 26 -2.65 3.71 -9.09
N SER A 27 -2.17 4.68 -8.34
CA SER A 27 -0.81 4.72 -7.81
C SER A 27 -0.85 5.05 -6.33
N VAL A 28 0.09 4.48 -5.56
CA VAL A 28 0.19 4.71 -4.12
C VAL A 28 1.45 5.52 -3.83
N ARG A 29 1.26 6.74 -3.32
CA ARG A 29 2.35 7.66 -3.02
C ARG A 29 2.47 7.81 -1.50
N ALA A 30 3.63 7.49 -0.95
CA ALA A 30 3.90 7.73 0.47
C ALA A 30 3.70 9.21 0.84
N SER A 31 3.12 9.47 2.00
CA SER A 31 2.79 10.82 2.47
C SER A 31 2.97 10.96 3.98
N GLU A 32 3.22 12.19 4.42
CA GLU A 32 3.40 12.56 5.82
C GLU A 32 2.53 13.76 6.13
N PHE A 33 1.85 13.71 7.28
CA PHE A 33 1.14 14.83 7.86
C PHE A 33 1.81 15.19 9.18
N ASP A 34 2.45 16.36 9.25
CA ASP A 34 3.13 16.85 10.45
C ASP A 34 3.11 18.40 10.48
N PRO A 35 1.94 19.01 10.73
CA PRO A 35 1.77 20.46 10.66
C PRO A 35 2.60 21.24 11.68
N ALA A 36 3.02 20.58 12.77
CA ALA A 36 3.86 21.18 13.81
C ALA A 36 5.36 20.92 13.57
N HIS A 37 5.74 20.25 12.49
CA HIS A 37 7.13 19.91 12.17
C HIS A 37 7.86 19.23 13.34
N THR A 38 7.22 18.21 13.90
CA THR A 38 7.80 17.40 14.98
C THR A 38 8.88 16.44 14.49
N PHE A 39 8.87 16.09 13.21
CA PHE A 39 9.75 15.10 12.57
C PHE A 39 9.65 13.71 13.22
N LEU A 40 8.46 13.37 13.72
CA LEU A 40 8.19 12.09 14.40
C LEU A 40 7.38 11.11 13.55
N VAL A 41 7.25 11.34 12.25
CA VAL A 41 6.59 10.45 11.30
C VAL A 41 7.43 10.28 10.04
N GLN A 42 7.34 9.12 9.41
CA GLN A 42 8.02 8.80 8.15
C GLN A 42 7.15 7.86 7.31
N ALA A 43 7.07 8.12 6.00
CA ALA A 43 6.46 7.19 5.05
C ALA A 43 7.34 7.01 3.81
N GLN A 44 7.62 5.76 3.43
CA GLN A 44 8.44 5.49 2.24
C GLN A 44 8.23 4.09 1.68
N TRP A 45 8.28 3.96 0.34
CA TRP A 45 8.43 2.66 -0.31
C TRP A 45 9.91 2.25 -0.35
N LEU A 46 10.20 1.06 0.16
CA LEU A 46 11.55 0.52 0.27
C LEU A 46 11.64 -0.85 -0.41
N ASP A 47 12.73 -1.11 -1.10
CA ASP A 47 12.99 -2.39 -1.75
C ASP A 47 13.20 -3.51 -0.71
N GLY A 48 12.77 -4.73 -1.03
CA GLY A 48 13.04 -5.93 -0.24
C GLY A 48 12.25 -6.07 1.07
N ILE A 49 11.29 -5.18 1.37
CA ILE A 49 10.45 -5.28 2.57
C ILE A 49 9.00 -5.67 2.29
N GLY A 50 8.65 -5.90 1.03
CA GLY A 50 7.31 -6.31 0.55
C GLY A 50 6.95 -7.78 0.80
N CYS A 51 5.70 -8.09 0.45
CA CYS A 51 5.04 -9.38 0.50
C CYS A 51 5.62 -10.29 -0.60
N PRO A 52 6.37 -11.35 -0.26
CA PRO A 52 7.04 -12.14 -1.27
C PRO A 52 6.03 -12.98 -2.07
N THR A 53 5.78 -12.56 -3.31
CA THR A 53 5.01 -13.31 -4.32
C THR A 53 5.96 -13.91 -5.35
N ASN A 54 6.17 -15.22 -5.30
CA ASN A 54 7.07 -15.95 -6.20
C ASN A 54 8.51 -15.38 -6.23
N ALA A 55 8.97 -14.85 -5.10
CA ALA A 55 10.24 -14.16 -4.96
C ALA A 55 11.42 -15.11 -5.15
N ASN A 56 12.47 -14.67 -5.83
CA ASN A 56 13.69 -15.45 -6.04
C ASN A 56 14.43 -15.67 -4.71
N VAL A 57 14.90 -16.91 -4.47
CA VAL A 57 15.72 -17.26 -3.31
C VAL A 57 17.02 -17.92 -3.76
N SER A 58 18.12 -17.47 -3.14
CA SER A 58 19.45 -18.06 -3.28
C SER A 58 19.97 -18.45 -1.91
N ALA A 59 20.34 -19.73 -1.75
CA ALA A 59 20.94 -20.23 -0.52
C ALA A 59 22.48 -20.06 -0.49
N ASP A 60 23.11 -19.85 -1.64
CA ASP A 60 24.56 -19.73 -1.81
C ASP A 60 25.02 -18.31 -2.21
N GLY A 61 24.08 -17.39 -2.44
CA GLY A 61 24.34 -16.01 -2.87
C GLY A 61 24.72 -15.87 -4.35
N THR A 62 24.68 -16.94 -5.14
CA THR A 62 25.14 -16.95 -6.54
C THR A 62 24.13 -17.56 -7.51
N THR A 63 23.30 -18.50 -7.06
CA THR A 63 22.30 -19.18 -7.88
C THR A 63 20.91 -19.04 -7.27
N THR A 64 19.93 -18.68 -8.09
CA THR A 64 18.51 -18.76 -7.71
C THR A 64 18.07 -20.21 -7.85
N THR A 65 17.86 -20.88 -6.72
CA THR A 65 17.56 -22.31 -6.67
C THR A 65 16.08 -22.61 -6.41
N SER A 66 15.33 -21.61 -5.97
CA SER A 66 13.92 -21.75 -5.63
C SER A 66 13.19 -20.41 -5.66
N HIS A 67 11.86 -20.48 -5.62
CA HIS A 67 10.99 -19.34 -5.38
C HIS A 67 10.32 -19.49 -4.01
N TYR A 68 10.08 -18.36 -3.35
CA TYR A 68 9.34 -18.29 -2.09
C TYR A 68 8.07 -17.47 -2.28
N THR A 69 6.97 -18.03 -1.80
CA THR A 69 5.68 -17.35 -1.72
C THR A 69 5.14 -17.55 -0.32
N ASP A 70 4.90 -16.46 0.40
CA ASP A 70 4.12 -16.51 1.63
C ASP A 70 2.64 -16.75 1.27
N LEU A 71 1.91 -17.53 2.08
CA LEU A 71 0.52 -17.89 1.81
C LEU A 71 -0.40 -16.66 1.70
N ALA A 72 -0.14 -15.60 2.48
CA ALA A 72 -0.88 -14.35 2.37
C ALA A 72 -0.52 -13.58 1.07
N CYS A 73 0.62 -13.85 0.46
CA CYS A 73 1.14 -13.20 -0.75
C CYS A 73 0.93 -14.05 -2.01
N ALA A 74 -0.11 -14.89 -2.08
CA ALA A 74 -0.34 -15.81 -3.19
C ALA A 74 -0.47 -15.13 -4.56
N THR A 75 -0.91 -13.88 -4.58
CA THR A 75 -0.89 -12.98 -5.74
C THR A 75 -0.26 -11.66 -5.33
N GLY A 76 0.23 -10.88 -6.29
CA GLY A 76 0.84 -9.58 -6.02
C GLY A 76 0.86 -8.71 -7.27
N ASP A 77 1.36 -7.50 -7.14
CA ASP A 77 1.61 -6.63 -8.28
C ASP A 77 2.76 -7.17 -9.14
N SER A 78 2.42 -7.72 -10.31
CA SER A 78 3.42 -8.27 -11.25
C SER A 78 4.45 -7.25 -11.77
N SER A 79 4.20 -5.95 -11.59
CA SER A 79 5.14 -4.90 -11.96
C SER A 79 6.16 -4.58 -10.87
N ASP A 80 5.91 -5.01 -9.62
CA ASP A 80 6.89 -4.92 -8.55
C ASP A 80 7.97 -6.01 -8.72
N SER A 81 9.11 -5.59 -9.26
CA SER A 81 10.27 -6.46 -9.48
C SER A 81 11.28 -6.40 -8.35
N HIS A 82 11.08 -5.53 -7.37
CA HIS A 82 12.02 -5.25 -6.28
C HIS A 82 11.48 -5.70 -4.91
N ASN A 83 10.29 -6.30 -4.87
CA ASN A 83 9.60 -6.71 -3.65
C ASN A 83 9.51 -5.52 -2.68
N GLN A 84 9.02 -4.39 -3.19
CA GLN A 84 8.89 -3.17 -2.42
C GLN A 84 7.81 -3.31 -1.35
N GLY A 85 7.97 -2.57 -0.25
CA GLY A 85 6.89 -2.40 0.71
C GLY A 85 6.84 -0.97 1.21
N LEU A 86 5.65 -0.53 1.59
CA LEU A 86 5.36 0.76 2.17
C LEU A 86 5.64 0.71 3.67
N LEU A 87 6.73 1.33 4.09
CA LEU A 87 7.05 1.60 5.48
C LEU A 87 6.29 2.83 5.96
N LEU A 88 5.55 2.68 7.06
CA LEU A 88 4.87 3.75 7.79
C LEU A 88 5.36 3.73 9.23
N ALA A 89 5.91 4.85 9.72
CA ALA A 89 6.45 4.93 11.06
C ALA A 89 5.98 6.21 11.76
N LYS A 90 5.71 6.08 13.06
CA LYS A 90 5.44 7.18 13.99
C LYS A 90 6.23 6.93 15.27
N THR A 91 7.36 7.60 15.40
CA THR A 91 8.34 7.41 16.49
C THR A 91 8.02 8.23 17.74
N GLY A 92 6.79 8.74 17.85
CA GLY A 92 6.30 9.58 18.95
C GLY A 92 5.01 9.05 19.57
N PRO A 93 4.41 9.76 20.53
CA PRO A 93 3.15 9.35 21.15
C PRO A 93 1.98 9.45 20.16
N THR A 94 0.95 8.61 20.31
CA THR A 94 -0.31 8.64 19.54
C THR A 94 -0.91 10.06 19.54
N ALA A 95 -0.85 10.74 20.69
CA ALA A 95 -1.37 12.10 20.85
C ALA A 95 -0.63 13.18 20.03
N ASN A 96 0.57 12.90 19.49
CA ASN A 96 1.22 13.83 18.58
C ASN A 96 0.37 14.00 17.33
N PHE A 97 0.00 15.23 16.96
CA PHE A 97 -0.89 15.49 15.83
C PHE A 97 -0.15 15.41 14.49
N ALA A 98 0.32 14.20 14.18
CA ALA A 98 1.05 13.83 12.98
C ALA A 98 0.70 12.39 12.57
N SER A 99 0.82 12.05 11.29
CA SER A 99 0.65 10.67 10.82
C SER A 99 1.56 10.37 9.64
N ALA A 100 2.00 9.11 9.56
CA ALA A 100 2.53 8.55 8.32
C ALA A 100 1.34 8.03 7.49
N GLY A 101 1.50 7.96 6.18
CA GLY A 101 0.42 7.48 5.33
C GLY A 101 0.81 7.27 3.88
N ALA A 102 -0.22 7.09 3.06
CA ALA A 102 -0.08 7.12 1.62
C ALA A 102 -1.34 7.67 0.96
N ASP A 103 -1.14 8.49 -0.06
CA ASP A 103 -2.20 8.96 -0.96
C ASP A 103 -2.41 7.95 -2.09
N ILE A 104 -3.65 7.52 -2.28
CA ILE A 104 -4.04 6.65 -3.39
C ILE A 104 -4.64 7.53 -4.49
N THR A 105 -3.89 7.69 -5.57
CA THR A 105 -4.22 8.59 -6.69
C THR A 105 -4.74 7.81 -7.89
N GLY A 106 -5.53 8.43 -8.77
CA GLY A 106 -6.15 7.76 -9.92
C GLY A 106 -7.49 7.06 -9.62
N VAL A 107 -7.97 7.12 -8.37
CA VAL A 107 -9.24 6.51 -7.94
C VAL A 107 -10.47 7.42 -8.11
N LYS A 108 -10.30 8.68 -8.48
CA LYS A 108 -11.42 9.62 -8.60
C LYS A 108 -12.44 9.13 -9.63
N GLY A 109 -13.69 9.01 -9.21
CA GLY A 109 -14.82 8.59 -10.04
C GLY A 109 -15.00 7.08 -10.15
N ILE A 110 -14.17 6.25 -9.52
CA ILE A 110 -14.46 4.81 -9.45
C ILE A 110 -15.65 4.55 -8.52
N THR A 111 -16.39 3.50 -8.82
CA THR A 111 -17.33 2.88 -7.88
C THR A 111 -16.55 1.94 -6.97
N LEU A 112 -16.51 2.21 -5.67
CA LEU A 112 -15.74 1.41 -4.71
C LEU A 112 -16.42 0.07 -4.43
N THR A 113 -15.71 -1.04 -4.63
CA THR A 113 -16.20 -2.40 -4.38
C THR A 113 -15.29 -3.21 -3.47
N GLU A 114 -14.00 -2.84 -3.40
CA GLU A 114 -13.03 -3.47 -2.51
C GLU A 114 -11.90 -2.52 -2.13
N LEU A 115 -11.42 -2.68 -0.89
CA LEU A 115 -10.17 -2.14 -0.37
C LEU A 115 -9.35 -3.25 0.27
N GLY A 116 -8.03 -3.09 0.31
CA GLY A 116 -7.19 -4.05 1.01
C GLY A 116 -5.71 -3.71 0.98
N TYR A 117 -4.96 -4.48 1.76
CA TYR A 117 -3.51 -4.51 1.71
C TYR A 117 -3.03 -5.81 2.33
N ASP A 118 -1.77 -6.13 2.08
CA ASP A 118 -1.05 -7.16 2.82
C ASP A 118 -0.19 -6.45 3.88
N ILE A 119 -0.18 -6.95 5.11
CA ILE A 119 0.55 -6.35 6.22
C ILE A 119 1.61 -7.30 6.74
N ARG A 120 2.83 -6.81 6.96
CA ARG A 120 3.95 -7.60 7.47
C ARG A 120 3.72 -7.90 8.94
N LYS A 121 3.04 -9.00 9.19
CA LYS A 121 2.71 -9.48 10.52
C LYS A 121 2.65 -11.01 10.44
N PRO A 122 3.35 -11.74 11.31
CA PRO A 122 3.27 -13.20 11.32
C PRO A 122 1.82 -13.61 11.63
N GLY A 123 1.25 -14.58 10.88
CA GLY A 123 -0.18 -14.89 10.87
C GLY A 123 -0.51 -16.36 11.10
N ALA A 124 -0.86 -16.70 12.34
CA ALA A 124 -1.88 -17.68 12.71
C ALA A 124 -2.29 -17.33 14.14
N LEU A 125 -3.49 -16.74 14.34
CA LEU A 125 -4.02 -16.26 15.64
C LEU A 125 -3.44 -14.95 16.21
N THR A 126 -2.87 -14.07 15.38
CA THR A 126 -1.90 -13.06 15.86
C THR A 126 -2.15 -11.63 15.39
N ARG A 127 -3.32 -11.27 14.83
CA ARG A 127 -3.61 -9.85 14.50
C ARG A 127 -3.46 -8.90 15.68
N ALA A 128 -3.77 -9.36 16.89
CA ALA A 128 -3.64 -8.59 18.12
C ALA A 128 -2.29 -8.85 18.85
N ASP A 129 -1.41 -9.66 18.27
CA ASP A 129 -0.08 -9.96 18.82
C ASP A 129 0.85 -8.74 18.65
N ASP A 130 1.86 -8.65 19.53
CA ASP A 130 2.83 -7.56 19.58
C ASP A 130 3.93 -7.66 18.50
N ARG A 131 4.02 -8.77 17.77
CA ARG A 131 5.03 -9.00 16.75
C ARG A 131 4.67 -8.38 15.41
N GLY A 132 5.69 -7.88 14.73
CA GLY A 132 5.58 -7.35 13.37
C GLY A 132 4.96 -5.96 13.33
N SER A 133 4.19 -5.68 12.29
CA SER A 133 3.53 -4.39 12.11
C SER A 133 2.44 -4.14 13.17
N HIS A 134 2.30 -2.88 13.56
CA HIS A 134 1.17 -2.39 14.33
C HIS A 134 -0.15 -2.70 13.64
N CYS A 135 -1.12 -3.18 14.41
CA CYS A 135 -2.47 -3.54 13.96
C CYS A 135 -3.45 -3.36 15.13
N GLY A 136 -3.50 -2.14 15.68
CA GLY A 136 -4.31 -1.75 16.83
C GLY A 136 -5.16 -0.53 16.50
N ALA A 137 -6.25 -0.32 17.25
CA ALA A 137 -7.10 0.87 17.18
C ALA A 137 -7.60 1.27 15.77
N GLY A 138 -7.62 0.32 14.83
CA GLY A 138 -7.98 0.56 13.44
C GLY A 138 -6.83 1.02 12.54
N ALA A 139 -5.60 1.20 13.01
CA ALA A 139 -4.45 1.59 12.20
C ALA A 139 -3.58 0.37 11.77
N PRO A 140 -2.98 0.40 10.57
CA PRO A 140 -3.23 1.33 9.48
C PRO A 140 -4.68 1.24 8.96
N ARG A 141 -5.25 2.37 8.54
CA ARG A 141 -6.63 2.47 8.02
C ARG A 141 -6.70 3.18 6.69
N PHE A 142 -7.68 2.81 5.88
CA PHE A 142 -8.18 3.67 4.83
C PHE A 142 -9.13 4.72 5.38
N ASN A 143 -8.93 5.95 4.90
CA ASN A 143 -9.93 7.01 4.93
C ASN A 143 -10.36 7.28 3.48
N VAL A 144 -11.67 7.31 3.25
CA VAL A 144 -12.27 7.46 1.92
C VAL A 144 -13.09 8.73 1.87
N THR A 145 -12.81 9.61 0.93
CA THR A 145 -13.69 10.74 0.62
C THR A 145 -14.54 10.39 -0.60
N ALA A 146 -15.86 10.46 -0.45
CA ALA A 146 -16.82 10.27 -1.52
C ALA A 146 -16.88 11.48 -2.46
N SER A 147 -17.50 11.29 -3.63
CA SER A 147 -17.71 12.35 -4.63
C SER A 147 -18.64 13.47 -4.13
N ASP A 148 -19.47 13.22 -3.11
CA ASP A 148 -20.32 14.21 -2.45
C ASP A 148 -19.62 14.95 -1.30
N GLY A 149 -18.33 14.65 -1.05
CA GLY A 149 -17.53 15.27 -0.01
C GLY A 149 -17.68 14.63 1.39
N VAL A 150 -18.48 13.57 1.52
CA VAL A 150 -18.56 12.81 2.76
C VAL A 150 -17.27 12.00 2.95
N THR A 151 -16.70 12.01 4.14
CA THR A 151 -15.51 11.24 4.50
C THR A 151 -15.88 10.08 5.41
N TYR A 152 -15.29 8.93 5.13
CA TYR A 152 -15.52 7.66 5.79
C TYR A 152 -14.19 7.10 6.30
N ASP A 153 -14.09 6.94 7.61
CA ASP A 153 -12.85 6.62 8.30
C ASP A 153 -12.90 5.21 8.92
N PHE A 154 -11.74 4.80 9.45
CA PHE A 154 -11.54 3.59 10.26
C PHE A 154 -11.75 2.28 9.49
N ILE A 155 -11.58 2.23 8.17
CA ILE A 155 -11.58 0.96 7.42
C ILE A 155 -10.17 0.37 7.52
N GLY A 156 -9.88 -0.42 8.56
CA GLY A 156 -8.49 -0.74 8.86
C GLY A 156 -8.26 -1.86 9.86
N CYS A 157 -6.97 -2.12 10.09
CA CYS A 157 -6.48 -3.26 10.85
C CYS A 157 -7.09 -3.32 12.26
N ASN A 158 -7.65 -4.47 12.63
CA ASN A 158 -8.22 -4.72 13.96
C ASN A 158 -9.28 -3.69 14.42
N SER A 159 -9.97 -3.03 13.48
CA SER A 159 -11.12 -2.19 13.80
C SER A 159 -12.36 -3.06 14.03
N GLY A 160 -12.82 -3.17 15.28
CA GLY A 160 -13.98 -3.98 15.63
C GLY A 160 -15.30 -3.51 14.98
N ALA A 161 -15.41 -2.22 14.68
CA ALA A 161 -16.56 -1.60 14.03
C ALA A 161 -16.63 -1.86 12.52
N THR A 162 -15.48 -2.13 11.90
CA THR A 162 -15.29 -2.18 10.45
C THR A 162 -14.34 -3.33 10.09
N PRO A 163 -14.68 -4.57 10.50
CA PRO A 163 -13.80 -5.72 10.35
C PRO A 163 -13.55 -6.01 8.86
N ALA A 164 -12.35 -6.54 8.56
CA ALA A 164 -12.05 -7.09 7.25
C ALA A 164 -13.03 -8.23 6.93
N THR A 165 -13.52 -8.25 5.69
CA THR A 165 -14.44 -9.27 5.19
C THR A 165 -13.74 -10.58 4.81
N SER A 166 -12.43 -10.52 4.57
CA SER A 166 -11.59 -11.69 4.33
C SER A 166 -10.19 -11.49 4.90
N GLU A 167 -9.63 -12.58 5.40
CA GLU A 167 -8.28 -12.67 5.93
C GLU A 167 -7.62 -13.95 5.43
N VAL A 168 -6.36 -13.83 4.98
CA VAL A 168 -5.49 -14.99 4.75
C VAL A 168 -4.23 -14.81 5.58
N ASP A 169 -4.03 -15.75 6.48
CA ASP A 169 -2.91 -15.83 7.40
C ASP A 169 -1.69 -16.50 6.71
N GLY A 170 -0.55 -15.85 6.82
CA GLY A 170 0.73 -16.26 6.26
C GLY A 170 1.83 -16.39 7.31
N ALA A 171 3.02 -16.83 6.91
CA ALA A 171 4.11 -17.05 7.86
C ALA A 171 4.66 -15.72 8.42
N GLY A 172 4.80 -14.71 7.57
CA GLY A 172 5.26 -13.37 7.92
C GLY A 172 4.30 -12.25 7.52
N TRP A 173 3.19 -12.58 6.87
CA TRP A 173 2.23 -11.64 6.32
C TRP A 173 0.79 -12.04 6.63
N ILE A 174 -0.10 -11.06 6.64
CA ILE A 174 -1.56 -11.24 6.66
C ILE A 174 -2.14 -10.44 5.51
N ARG A 175 -3.01 -11.06 4.73
CA ARG A 175 -3.76 -10.40 3.66
C ARG A 175 -5.12 -9.99 4.16
N LEU A 176 -5.42 -8.69 4.11
CA LEU A 176 -6.68 -8.12 4.58
C LEU A 176 -7.49 -7.54 3.41
N ARG A 177 -8.78 -7.88 3.35
CA ARG A 177 -9.72 -7.35 2.33
C ARG A 177 -11.03 -6.90 2.95
N TRP A 178 -11.51 -5.73 2.53
CA TRP A 178 -12.84 -5.18 2.79
C TRP A 178 -13.60 -5.09 1.47
N GLY A 179 -14.55 -5.99 1.23
CA GLY A 179 -15.23 -6.12 -0.06
C GLY A 179 -16.47 -7.02 0.01
N ASN A 180 -16.73 -7.80 -1.04
CA ASN A 180 -17.88 -8.71 -1.11
C ASN A 180 -19.25 -8.03 -0.84
N GLY A 181 -19.40 -6.80 -1.34
CA GLY A 181 -20.63 -6.00 -1.18
C GLY A 181 -20.79 -5.32 0.18
N THR A 182 -19.81 -5.47 1.08
CA THR A 182 -19.83 -4.83 2.40
C THR A 182 -18.49 -4.18 2.70
N ILE A 183 -18.46 -2.84 2.69
CA ILE A 183 -17.34 -2.05 3.20
C ILE A 183 -17.92 -1.19 4.32
N LEU A 184 -17.78 -1.63 5.57
CA LEU A 184 -18.25 -0.83 6.71
C LEU A 184 -17.23 0.26 7.02
N ALA A 185 -17.72 1.48 7.25
CA ALA A 185 -16.90 2.63 7.59
C ALA A 185 -17.64 3.56 8.55
N PHE A 186 -16.91 4.32 9.36
CA PHE A 186 -17.48 5.38 10.19
C PHE A 186 -17.61 6.66 9.39
N ALA A 187 -18.83 7.20 9.25
CA ALA A 187 -19.04 8.48 8.58
C ALA A 187 -18.57 9.64 9.49
N ALA A 188 -17.52 10.33 9.09
CA ALA A 188 -16.94 11.44 9.84
C ALA A 188 -17.80 12.71 9.76
N ASN A 189 -18.52 12.90 8.65
CA ASN A 189 -19.35 14.06 8.38
C ASN A 189 -20.62 13.66 7.56
N GLY A 190 -21.40 14.67 7.15
CA GLY A 190 -22.60 14.47 6.34
C GLY A 190 -23.81 13.94 7.13
N PRO A 191 -24.88 13.50 6.43
CA PRO A 191 -26.15 13.12 7.06
C PRO A 191 -26.07 11.91 8.01
N ASN A 192 -25.05 11.07 7.83
CA ASN A 192 -24.81 9.89 8.65
C ASN A 192 -23.66 10.06 9.65
N ALA A 193 -23.18 11.30 9.87
CA ALA A 193 -22.07 11.58 10.78
C ALA A 193 -22.25 10.87 12.13
N GLY A 194 -21.19 10.22 12.61
CA GLY A 194 -21.21 9.48 13.87
C GLY A 194 -21.72 8.04 13.79
N LYS A 195 -22.05 7.54 12.59
CA LYS A 195 -22.60 6.20 12.38
C LYS A 195 -21.69 5.33 11.51
N ILE A 196 -21.74 4.03 11.78
CA ILE A 196 -21.17 3.02 10.89
C ILE A 196 -22.15 2.77 9.74
N VAL A 197 -21.67 2.85 8.51
CA VAL A 197 -22.47 2.63 7.30
C VAL A 197 -21.72 1.76 6.30
N ASN A 198 -22.46 1.07 5.43
CA ASN A 198 -21.86 0.37 4.28
C ASN A 198 -21.61 1.39 3.16
N ILE A 199 -20.35 1.50 2.73
CA ILE A 199 -19.90 2.40 1.65
C ILE A 199 -19.61 1.64 0.35
N SER A 200 -19.90 0.34 0.27
CA SER A 200 -19.79 -0.39 -0.99
C SER A 200 -20.70 0.24 -2.05
N GLY A 201 -20.16 0.49 -3.24
CA GLY A 201 -20.87 1.06 -4.38
C GLY A 201 -20.89 2.59 -4.45
N ILE A 202 -20.26 3.31 -3.52
CA ILE A 202 -20.15 4.77 -3.63
C ILE A 202 -19.15 5.17 -4.70
N GLN A 203 -19.33 6.37 -5.27
CA GLN A 203 -18.27 7.00 -6.07
C GLN A 203 -17.31 7.75 -5.15
N VAL A 204 -16.00 7.55 -5.36
CA VAL A 204 -14.96 8.16 -4.52
C VAL A 204 -14.29 9.33 -5.22
N SER A 205 -13.83 10.30 -4.43
CA SER A 205 -12.99 11.42 -4.88
C SER A 205 -11.52 11.20 -4.53
N SER A 206 -11.23 10.68 -3.33
CA SER A 206 -9.88 10.35 -2.86
C SER A 206 -9.90 9.22 -1.83
N ILE A 207 -8.77 8.51 -1.73
CA ILE A 207 -8.55 7.47 -0.71
C ILE A 207 -7.15 7.70 -0.14
N GLN A 208 -7.00 7.57 1.18
CA GLN A 208 -5.73 7.67 1.88
C GLN A 208 -5.56 6.49 2.83
N ILE A 209 -4.33 6.02 2.99
CA ILE A 209 -3.94 5.17 4.11
C ILE A 209 -3.35 6.07 5.20
N VAL A 210 -3.76 5.85 6.44
CA VAL A 210 -3.33 6.61 7.61
C VAL A 210 -2.79 5.66 8.68
N PHE A 211 -1.63 6.03 9.22
CA PHE A 211 -1.00 5.41 10.38
C PHE A 211 -0.66 6.50 11.40
N ASP A 212 -1.46 6.59 12.46
CA ASP A 212 -1.39 7.63 13.49
C ASP A 212 -1.18 7.08 14.91
N GLU A 213 -0.92 5.78 15.05
CA GLU A 213 -0.64 5.15 16.33
C GLU A 213 0.85 5.20 16.67
N GLY A 214 1.15 5.68 17.87
CA GLY A 214 2.48 5.79 18.43
C GLY A 214 2.90 4.57 19.24
N GLN A 215 4.13 4.62 19.76
CA GLN A 215 4.70 3.55 20.59
C GLN A 215 4.08 3.43 21.99
N ASP A 216 3.27 4.40 22.42
CA ASP A 216 2.58 4.46 23.72
C ASP A 216 1.25 3.70 23.74
N ILE A 217 0.79 3.20 22.59
CA ILE A 217 -0.38 2.32 22.46
C ILE A 217 0.07 0.95 21.93
N GLY A 218 -0.38 -0.12 22.58
CA GLY A 218 -0.10 -1.50 22.13
C GLY A 218 -0.84 -1.87 20.82
N PRO A 219 -0.60 -3.07 20.28
CA PRO A 219 0.05 -4.18 20.95
C PRO A 219 1.58 -4.23 20.83
N ASP A 220 2.17 -3.69 19.77
CA ASP A 220 3.60 -3.81 19.44
C ASP A 220 4.49 -2.79 20.15
N ASN A 221 3.93 -1.64 20.55
CA ASN A 221 4.67 -0.54 21.18
C ASN A 221 5.92 -0.10 20.39
N PHE A 222 5.93 -0.27 19.06
CA PHE A 222 7.04 0.09 18.18
C PHE A 222 6.66 1.22 17.21
N GLY A 223 5.37 1.45 16.97
CA GLY A 223 4.88 2.60 16.20
C GLY A 223 5.23 2.51 14.72
N LEU A 224 5.06 1.32 14.12
CA LEU A 224 5.46 1.06 12.74
C LEU A 224 4.56 0.02 12.09
N ALA A 225 4.27 0.21 10.81
CA ALA A 225 3.67 -0.80 9.95
C ALA A 225 4.39 -0.89 8.61
N VAL A 226 4.48 -2.11 8.07
CA VAL A 226 4.90 -2.35 6.68
C VAL A 226 3.72 -2.95 5.94
N LEU A 227 3.32 -2.27 4.88
CA LEU A 227 2.23 -2.67 3.99
C LEU A 227 2.78 -3.02 2.61
N ASP A 228 2.06 -3.86 1.89
CA ASP A 228 2.32 -4.13 0.48
C ASP A 228 1.02 -4.56 -0.23
N ASN A 229 1.03 -4.69 -1.56
CA ASN A 229 -0.09 -5.10 -2.40
C ASN A 229 -1.39 -4.37 -2.01
N VAL A 230 -1.33 -3.04 -1.98
CA VAL A 230 -2.51 -2.20 -1.76
C VAL A 230 -3.53 -2.52 -2.84
N ASP A 231 -4.76 -2.78 -2.42
CA ASP A 231 -5.86 -3.25 -3.25
C ASP A 231 -6.95 -2.18 -3.35
N VAL A 232 -7.31 -1.85 -4.59
CA VAL A 232 -8.54 -1.11 -4.90
C VAL A 232 -9.27 -1.86 -6.00
N ASN A 233 -10.47 -2.35 -5.69
CA ASN A 233 -11.34 -3.08 -6.61
C ASN A 233 -10.65 -4.26 -7.31
N GLY A 234 -9.79 -5.00 -6.60
CA GLY A 234 -9.08 -6.18 -7.10
C GLY A 234 -7.82 -5.86 -7.92
N THR A 235 -7.46 -4.58 -8.06
CA THR A 235 -6.16 -4.20 -8.64
C THR A 235 -5.16 -4.01 -7.51
N LEU A 236 -4.01 -4.70 -7.59
CA LEU A 236 -2.95 -4.64 -6.60
C LEU A 236 -1.83 -3.69 -7.06
N VAL A 237 -1.35 -2.87 -6.14
CA VAL A 237 -0.14 -2.05 -6.30
C VAL A 237 0.83 -2.40 -5.18
N GLY A 238 1.97 -2.98 -5.57
CA GLY A 238 3.05 -3.40 -4.66
C GLY A 238 4.30 -2.54 -4.76
N SER A 239 4.21 -1.44 -5.51
CA SER A 239 5.32 -0.51 -5.69
C SER A 239 4.83 0.94 -5.64
N GLY A 240 5.72 1.82 -5.21
CA GLY A 240 5.39 3.21 -4.97
C GLY A 240 5.96 4.20 -5.95
N GLU A 241 5.26 5.31 -6.12
CA GLU A 241 5.90 6.53 -6.61
C GLU A 241 6.68 7.17 -5.45
N ASN A 242 8.00 7.00 -5.46
CA ASN A 242 8.86 7.64 -4.47
C ASN A 242 8.77 9.17 -4.62
N ALA A 243 8.31 9.85 -3.57
CA ALA A 243 8.35 11.30 -3.43
C ALA A 243 9.81 11.78 -3.28
N GLY A 244 10.61 11.66 -4.34
CA GLY A 244 12.03 12.02 -4.30
C GLY A 244 12.85 11.67 -5.53
N ASN A 245 12.37 10.84 -6.47
CA ASN A 245 13.17 10.43 -7.63
C ASN A 245 12.88 11.21 -8.92
N ASN A 246 12.47 12.48 -8.79
CA ASN A 246 12.48 13.46 -9.88
C ASN A 246 13.83 14.19 -9.99
N GLY A 247 14.92 13.55 -9.53
CA GLY A 247 16.27 14.13 -9.46
C GLY A 247 17.27 13.63 -10.50
N ASN A 248 16.90 12.78 -11.46
CA ASN A 248 17.88 12.28 -12.44
C ASN A 248 17.32 11.97 -13.83
N LYS A 249 16.56 12.93 -14.39
CA LYS A 249 16.31 13.00 -15.84
C LYS A 249 16.76 14.36 -16.35
N ASN A 250 18.07 14.55 -16.46
CA ASN A 250 18.74 15.40 -17.47
C ASN A 250 20.24 15.51 -17.17
N LYS A 251 21.01 14.50 -17.58
CA LYS A 251 22.43 14.71 -17.88
C LYS A 251 22.67 14.28 -19.32
N LYS A 252 22.13 15.08 -20.24
CA LYS A 252 22.55 15.11 -21.64
C LYS A 252 22.87 16.56 -22.01
N ASP A 253 24.13 16.75 -22.35
CA ASP A 253 24.68 17.67 -23.34
C ASP A 253 24.45 19.17 -23.12
N LYS A 254 25.52 19.85 -22.66
CA LYS A 254 26.12 20.97 -23.43
C LYS A 254 27.64 20.99 -23.24
N ASN A 255 28.30 20.58 -24.31
CA ASN A 255 29.65 20.96 -24.69
C ASN A 255 29.65 22.46 -25.08
N HIS A 256 30.84 23.09 -25.14
CA HIS A 256 31.17 24.50 -25.44
C HIS A 256 31.12 25.45 -24.21
N ASP A 257 32.14 26.24 -23.87
CA ASP A 257 33.21 26.85 -24.67
C ASP A 257 34.41 27.29 -23.78
N ASN A 258 35.59 27.37 -24.41
CA ASN A 258 36.74 28.27 -24.16
C ASN A 258 37.07 28.70 -22.71
N GLY A 259 38.24 28.39 -22.15
CA GLY A 259 39.55 28.75 -22.70
C GLY A 259 39.99 30.08 -22.09
N ASP A 260 40.73 30.05 -20.98
CA ASP A 260 41.69 31.12 -20.69
C ASP A 260 42.87 30.61 -19.85
N ASN A 261 44.06 30.99 -20.32
CA ASN A 261 45.37 30.69 -19.77
C ASN A 261 45.69 31.68 -18.66
N GLY A 262 46.18 31.20 -17.52
CA GLY A 262 46.71 32.05 -16.45
C GLY A 262 47.72 31.32 -15.60
N ASN A 263 48.93 31.17 -16.15
CA ASN A 263 50.14 30.78 -15.43
C ASN A 263 50.73 32.02 -14.72
N HIS A 264 51.55 31.81 -13.66
CA HIS A 264 52.27 32.79 -12.80
C HIS A 264 51.54 33.21 -11.51
N ASP A 265 52.07 33.16 -10.29
CA ASP A 265 53.45 33.05 -9.76
C ASP A 265 53.40 32.41 -8.35
N ASP A 266 54.20 31.36 -8.09
CA ASP A 266 54.55 30.96 -6.73
C ASP A 266 55.86 31.65 -6.33
N LYS A 267 55.75 32.55 -5.35
CA LYS A 267 56.90 33.22 -4.74
C LYS A 267 57.49 32.35 -3.64
N ASP A 268 58.72 31.96 -3.91
CA ASP A 268 59.76 31.53 -2.98
C ASP A 268 59.89 32.49 -1.79
N GLN A 269 59.80 31.95 -0.57
CA GLN A 269 60.44 32.49 0.64
C GLN A 269 60.91 31.32 1.51
N GLY A 270 62.12 30.84 1.21
CA GLY A 270 63.29 30.99 2.08
C GLY A 270 63.12 30.73 3.58
N GLU A 271 63.73 29.63 4.01
CA GLU A 271 64.04 29.23 5.38
C GLU A 271 64.83 30.29 6.16
N ASN A 272 64.60 30.34 7.47
CA ASN A 272 65.59 30.78 8.43
C ASN A 272 66.52 29.59 8.72
N ASP A 273 67.75 29.64 8.23
CA ASP A 273 68.99 29.72 9.02
C ASP A 273 70.20 30.07 8.12
#